data_AF-A0A5Q4EYW8-F1
#
_entry.id   AF-A0A5Q4EYW8-F1
#
_cell.length_a   1.000
_cell.length_b   1.000
_cell.length_c   1.000
_cell.angle_alpha   90.00
_cell.angle_beta   90.00
_cell.angle_gamma   90.00
#
_symmetry.space_group_name_H-M   'P 1'
#
loop_
_entity.id
_entity.type
_entity.pdbx_description
1 polymer ?
#
loop_
_entity_poly.entity_id
_entity_poly.type
_entity_poly.pdbx_seq_one_letter_code
_entity_poly.pdbx_strand_id
1 'polypeptide(L)'
;MTVRAAARLAAFFSAWDEALQVGHAAERQRALEEADDLFLLLCFSESMGLPNPVAWHTLELYPLLLEAFHDWHRRAGMERSPLDHVRCC
;
A
#
# COMPACT_ATOMS: atom_id res chain seq x y z
N MET A 1 6.96 25.50 -32.65
CA MET A 1 8.31 24.97 -32.32
C MET A 1 8.48 24.62 -30.83
N THR A 2 7.73 25.23 -29.91
CA THR A 2 7.81 25.01 -28.45
C THR A 2 7.33 23.62 -27.98
N VAL A 3 6.24 23.10 -28.57
CA VAL A 3 5.66 21.79 -28.21
C VAL A 3 6.63 20.63 -28.43
N ARG A 4 7.44 20.68 -29.51
CA ARG A 4 8.41 19.63 -29.85
C ARG A 4 9.62 19.62 -28.91
N ALA A 5 9.98 20.78 -28.35
CA ALA A 5 11.04 20.91 -27.35
C ALA A 5 10.56 20.39 -25.98
N ALA A 6 9.33 20.73 -25.57
CA ALA A 6 8.72 20.21 -24.35
C ALA A 6 8.58 18.68 -24.39
N ALA A 7 8.17 18.10 -25.52
CA ALA A 7 8.07 16.65 -25.70
C ALA A 7 9.45 15.95 -25.60
N ARG A 8 10.53 16.57 -26.11
CA ARG A 8 11.89 16.02 -25.97
C ARG A 8 12.39 16.08 -24.53
N LEU A 9 12.07 17.13 -23.78
CA LEU A 9 12.41 17.22 -22.36
C LEU A 9 11.64 16.18 -21.54
N ALA A 10 10.34 16.02 -21.79
CA ALA A 10 9.54 15.00 -21.14
C ALA A 10 10.06 13.58 -21.44
N ALA A 11 10.39 13.30 -22.71
CA ALA A 11 10.97 12.01 -23.12
C ALA A 11 12.37 11.77 -22.53
N PHE A 12 13.15 12.83 -22.33
CA PHE A 12 14.43 12.76 -21.63
C PHE A 12 14.19 12.40 -20.16
N PHE A 13 13.37 13.17 -19.45
CA PHE A 13 13.08 12.90 -18.03
C PHE A 13 12.48 11.50 -17.82
N SER A 14 11.59 11.03 -18.70
CA SER A 14 11.05 9.67 -18.59
C SER A 14 12.12 8.60 -18.81
N ALA A 15 13.04 8.79 -19.76
CA ALA A 15 14.15 7.85 -19.98
C ALA A 15 15.15 7.85 -18.81
N TRP A 16 15.35 9.00 -18.14
CA TRP A 16 16.16 9.08 -16.92
C TRP A 16 15.49 8.41 -15.74
N ASP A 17 14.18 8.61 -15.57
CA ASP A 17 13.40 7.98 -14.51
C ASP A 17 13.39 6.44 -14.68
N GLU A 18 13.21 5.97 -15.92
CA GLU A 18 13.32 4.55 -16.26
C GLU A 18 14.72 4.01 -15.96
N ALA A 19 15.79 4.71 -16.38
CA ALA A 19 17.17 4.30 -16.11
C ALA A 19 17.50 4.21 -14.61
N LEU A 20 16.92 5.08 -13.77
CA LEU A 20 17.07 5.01 -12.31
C LEU A 20 16.36 3.79 -11.70
N GLN A 21 15.29 3.29 -12.33
CA GLN A 21 14.52 2.16 -11.84
C GLN A 21 15.12 0.78 -12.21
N VAL A 22 16.02 0.70 -13.21
CA VAL A 22 16.56 -0.57 -13.75
C VAL A 22 17.27 -1.45 -12.71
N GLY A 23 17.74 -0.90 -11.58
CA GLY A 23 18.33 -1.68 -10.50
C GLY A 23 17.35 -2.19 -9.43
N HIS A 24 16.14 -1.64 -9.35
CA HIS A 24 15.26 -1.80 -8.18
C HIS A 24 14.06 -2.72 -8.47
N ALA A 25 13.90 -3.20 -9.70
CA ALA A 25 12.77 -4.07 -10.07
C ALA A 25 12.73 -5.36 -9.24
N ALA A 26 13.88 -6.00 -9.02
CA ALA A 26 13.97 -7.20 -8.20
C ALA A 26 13.74 -6.94 -6.70
N GLU A 27 14.05 -5.74 -6.21
CA GLU A 27 13.77 -5.35 -4.82
C GLU A 27 12.28 -5.04 -4.63
N ARG A 28 11.66 -4.33 -5.58
CA ARG A 28 10.20 -4.10 -5.57
C ARG A 28 9.44 -5.41 -5.63
N GLN A 29 9.86 -6.33 -6.50
CA GLN A 29 9.21 -7.65 -6.59
C GLN A 29 9.30 -8.40 -5.26
N ARG A 30 10.48 -8.44 -4.64
CA ARG A 30 10.66 -9.03 -3.31
C ARG A 30 9.79 -8.36 -2.25
N ALA A 31 9.71 -7.03 -2.23
CA ALA A 31 8.86 -6.31 -1.29
C ALA A 31 7.37 -6.61 -1.46
N LEU A 32 6.91 -6.81 -2.71
CA LEU A 32 5.53 -7.23 -2.99
C LEU A 32 5.29 -8.67 -2.52
N GLU A 33 6.22 -9.59 -2.80
CA GLU A 33 6.16 -10.98 -2.33
C GLU A 33 6.14 -11.05 -0.80
N GLU A 34 7.00 -10.29 -0.11
CA GLU A 34 7.02 -10.19 1.35
C GLU A 34 5.69 -9.64 1.92
N ALA A 35 5.08 -8.67 1.25
CA ALA A 35 3.78 -8.13 1.65
C ALA A 35 2.65 -9.15 1.47
N ASP A 36 2.65 -9.91 0.36
CA ASP A 36 1.69 -10.97 0.10
C ASP A 36 1.86 -12.15 1.08
N ASP A 37 3.09 -12.57 1.35
CA ASP A 37 3.41 -13.62 2.33
C ASP A 37 2.94 -13.22 3.74
N LEU A 38 3.19 -11.96 4.14
CA LEU A 38 2.70 -11.42 5.41
C LEU A 38 1.17 -11.40 5.46
N PHE A 39 0.51 -10.98 4.38
CA PHE A 39 -0.95 -10.98 4.30
C PHE A 39 -1.52 -12.40 4.47
N LEU A 40 -0.98 -13.37 3.72
CA LEU A 40 -1.39 -14.77 3.81
C LEU A 40 -1.15 -15.33 5.22
N LEU A 41 0.02 -15.06 5.82
CA LEU A 41 0.32 -15.46 7.18
C LEU A 41 -0.70 -14.94 8.18
N LEU A 42 -1.11 -13.67 8.08
CA LEU A 42 -2.09 -13.06 8.95
C LEU A 42 -3.48 -13.69 8.78
N CYS A 43 -3.94 -13.89 7.54
CA CYS A 43 -5.22 -14.56 7.27
C CYS A 43 -5.25 -16.00 7.81
N PHE A 44 -4.17 -16.76 7.59
CA PHE A 44 -4.06 -18.12 8.12
C PHE A 44 -4.03 -18.13 9.65
N SER A 45 -3.28 -17.21 10.26
CA SER A 45 -3.23 -17.05 11.72
C SER A 45 -4.63 -16.81 12.28
N GLU A 46 -5.40 -15.90 11.68
CA GLU A 46 -6.76 -15.61 12.11
C GLU A 46 -7.69 -16.82 11.97
N SER A 47 -7.63 -17.53 10.83
CA SER A 47 -8.43 -18.76 10.63
C SER A 47 -8.11 -19.88 11.63
N MET A 48 -6.86 -19.96 12.10
CA MET A 48 -6.40 -20.92 13.10
C MET A 48 -6.59 -20.41 14.54
N GLY A 49 -7.04 -19.17 14.72
CA GLY A 49 -7.21 -18.52 16.02
C GLY A 49 -5.90 -18.10 16.69
N LEU A 50 -4.79 -18.02 15.94
CA LEU A 50 -3.51 -17.51 16.43
C LEU A 50 -3.58 -15.97 16.50
N PRO A 51 -3.40 -15.35 17.67
CA PRO A 51 -3.46 -13.90 17.80
C PRO A 51 -2.32 -13.25 17.03
N ASN A 52 -2.60 -12.15 16.32
CA ASN A 52 -1.57 -11.37 15.64
C ASN A 52 -0.55 -10.85 16.67
N PRO A 53 0.75 -11.20 16.54
CA PRO A 53 1.78 -10.87 17.53
C PRO A 53 2.03 -9.37 17.68
N VAL A 54 1.66 -8.57 16.68
CA VAL A 54 1.88 -7.13 16.65
C VAL A 54 0.64 -6.32 17.03
N ALA A 55 -0.53 -6.97 17.19
CA ALA A 55 -1.80 -6.30 17.48
C ALA A 55 -1.73 -5.40 18.72
N TRP A 56 -1.09 -5.87 19.80
CA TRP A 56 -0.97 -5.11 21.05
C TRP A 56 0.10 -4.01 20.99
N HIS A 57 1.13 -4.19 20.18
CA HIS A 57 2.27 -3.25 20.09
C HIS A 57 1.99 -2.07 19.15
N THR A 58 0.98 -2.18 18.29
CA THR A 58 0.66 -1.17 17.26
C THR A 58 -0.55 -0.31 17.61
N LEU A 59 -1.06 -0.43 18.83
CA LEU A 59 -2.18 0.39 19.32
C LEU A 59 -1.90 1.89 19.25
N GLU A 60 -0.64 2.32 19.38
CA GLU A 60 -0.26 3.74 19.24
C GLU A 60 -0.38 4.25 17.80
N LEU A 61 -0.29 3.35 16.82
CA LEU A 61 -0.44 3.67 15.40
C LEU A 61 -1.91 3.73 14.97
N TYR A 62 -2.84 3.41 15.87
CA TYR A 62 -4.26 3.35 15.58
C TYR A 62 -4.81 4.61 14.86
N PRO A 63 -4.43 5.86 15.22
CA PRO A 63 -4.88 7.04 14.49
C PRO A 63 -4.44 7.06 13.02
N LEU A 64 -3.19 6.65 12.74
CA LEU A 64 -2.66 6.58 11.37
C LEU A 64 -3.31 5.46 10.57
N LEU A 65 -3.56 4.31 11.21
CA LEU A 65 -4.25 3.20 10.59
C LEU A 65 -5.71 3.53 10.24
N LEU A 66 -6.36 4.39 11.03
CA LEU A 66 -7.75 4.80 10.78
C LEU A 66 -7.90 5.63 9.51
N GLU A 67 -6.93 6.50 9.19
CA GLU A 67 -6.90 7.28 7.94
C GLU A 67 -6.71 6.35 6.72
N ALA A 68 -5.74 5.44 6.79
CA ALA A 68 -5.53 4.45 5.74
C ALA A 68 -6.74 3.51 5.55
N PHE A 69 -7.40 3.15 6.66
CA PHE A 69 -8.65 2.40 6.64
C PHE A 69 -9.76 3.18 5.95
N HIS A 70 -9.91 4.48 6.23
CA HIS A 70 -10.88 5.35 5.58
C HIS A 70 -10.73 5.31 4.04
N ASP A 71 -9.50 5.44 3.56
CA ASP A 71 -9.23 5.40 2.13
C ASP A 71 -9.47 4.01 1.53
N TRP A 72 -9.15 2.95 2.27
CA TRP A 72 -9.36 1.56 1.83
C TRP A 72 -10.85 1.23 1.68
N HIS A 73 -11.70 1.47 2.68
CA HIS A 73 -13.11 1.05 2.60
C HIS A 73 -13.87 1.82 1.51
N ARG A 74 -13.47 3.08 1.25
CA ARG A 74 -13.96 3.86 0.10
C ARG A 74 -13.58 3.25 -1.23
N ARG A 75 -12.33 2.78 -1.41
CA ARG A 75 -11.91 2.05 -2.62
C ARG A 75 -12.62 0.70 -2.77
N ALA A 76 -12.98 0.08 -1.65
CA ALA A 76 -13.77 -1.15 -1.62
C ALA A 76 -15.26 -0.92 -1.94
N GLY A 77 -15.71 0.33 -2.10
CA GLY A 77 -17.09 0.67 -2.46
C GLY A 77 -18.08 0.59 -1.30
N MET A 78 -17.60 0.61 -0.05
CA MET A 78 -18.46 0.59 1.14
C MET A 78 -18.96 2.00 1.47
N GLU A 79 -20.26 2.17 1.71
CA GLU A 79 -20.83 3.48 2.09
C GLU A 79 -20.38 3.94 3.48
N ARG A 80 -20.16 2.99 4.40
CA ARG A 80 -19.76 3.21 5.80
C ARG A 80 -18.79 2.13 6.24
N SER A 81 -18.04 2.41 7.31
CA SER A 81 -17.15 1.44 7.96
C SER A 81 -17.91 0.14 8.29
N PRO A 82 -17.40 -1.03 7.89
CA PRO A 82 -17.96 -2.33 8.28
C PRO A 82 -17.69 -2.69 9.74
N LEU A 83 -16.90 -1.89 10.47
CA LEU A 83 -16.58 -2.13 11.87
C LEU A 83 -17.63 -1.47 12.77
N ASP A 84 -18.38 -2.29 13.51
CA ASP A 84 -19.43 -1.81 14.44
C ASP A 84 -18.91 -0.87 15.53
N HIS A 85 -17.65 -1.04 15.93
CA HIS A 85 -17.04 -0.34 17.06
C HIS A 85 -16.17 0.84 16.62
N VAL A 86 -15.91 0.97 15.31
CA VAL A 86 -14.95 1.94 14.76
C VAL A 86 -15.63 2.74 13.68
N ARG A 87 -15.99 3.98 14.01
CA ARG A 87 -16.55 4.94 13.09
C ARG A 87 -15.41 5.69 12.41
N CYS A 88 -15.05 5.29 11.20
CA CYS A 88 -14.12 6.05 10.37
C CYS A 88 -14.81 7.13 9.51
N CYS A 89 -16.13 7.32 9.72
CA CYS A 89 -16.99 8.35 9.14
C CYS A 89 -17.97 8.86 10.21
#